data_AF-A0A2I2KWT1-F1
#
_entry.id   AF-A0A2I2KWT1-F1
#
_cell.length_a   1.000
_cell.length_b   1.000
_cell.length_c   1.000
_cell.angle_alpha   90.00
_cell.angle_beta   90.00
_cell.angle_gamma   90.00
#
_symmetry.space_group_name_H-M   'P 1'
#
loop_
_entity.id
_entity.type
_entity.pdbx_description
1 polymer ?
#
loop_
_entity_poly.entity_id
_entity_poly.type
_entity_poly.pdbx_seq_one_letter_code
_entity_poly.pdbx_strand_id
1 'polypeptide(L)'
;MDRPADVLTAELAWLRARADRAAPPAPLHGLEGTPDEVHRRLTAFAALIAADALAAPRPLTAAQGDSTPGIDGDAGVELPQPLRWSATLRAALVERLGLEELGVLVGAAGIAELTVTGVGDATQALRLLALADACTLRLDVRELSGGDVHRVAGKIDGLRVSLLVGHSGDGLLPRELLGLAPGLVAEQVEGAAHLQEISGRLGRWATGARAPRLDGAPPGLAAAPGDGPDEIVLAAAEHLAAVTDPDTGLADFRTLVFAPAGAAHTPPPGGVVGSLVRYTGELAAAGDELVIGDDFFLQTFDYSSGGYLSLVGPTLLRITSEIDYAVFLEDADAARLRGTFPEYLLHPFVQLADICALGTAHPCAGRRGGRLFVDADGTVRPAPGGAALGALPAGLDPALMAPWSAGAGDDPCLAAVVTVEVSRVARAERPWLSRFLWGLDALRRARQEGLKKPVVSGFGGRLVAALEDTAVGTEAPDAPLLLGDRTGALLVSPRDMRVFRISRDAAALVEILLVVGPGERAVELAGAHTGVAAGAVAEGFASLIATFARSGVDLARGGARPVATPAGTPAAVSAGMSAGMSVAATAGGPR
;
A
#
# COMPACT_ATOMS: atom_id res chain seq x y z
N MET A 1 -45.49 -3.32 -9.65
CA MET A 1 -45.33 -4.10 -10.88
C MET A 1 -44.52 -5.32 -10.51
N ASP A 2 -45.15 -6.49 -10.45
CA ASP A 2 -44.53 -7.72 -10.00
C ASP A 2 -43.52 -8.21 -11.03
N ARG A 3 -42.28 -8.44 -10.59
CA ARG A 3 -41.28 -9.10 -11.42
C ARG A 3 -41.64 -10.59 -11.53
N PRO A 4 -41.57 -11.19 -12.72
CA PRO A 4 -41.93 -12.59 -12.90
C PRO A 4 -40.91 -13.50 -12.18
N ALA A 5 -41.42 -14.61 -11.62
CA ALA A 5 -40.69 -15.50 -10.69
C ALA A 5 -39.47 -16.20 -11.33
N ASP A 6 -39.43 -16.25 -12.66
CA ASP A 6 -38.33 -16.77 -13.48
C ASP A 6 -37.07 -15.91 -13.40
N VAL A 7 -37.21 -14.58 -13.34
CA VAL A 7 -36.08 -13.65 -13.21
C VAL A 7 -35.41 -13.77 -11.85
N LEU A 8 -36.19 -13.90 -10.77
CA LEU A 8 -35.65 -14.05 -9.41
C LEU A 8 -34.96 -15.41 -9.22
N THR A 9 -35.49 -16.45 -9.86
CA THR A 9 -34.90 -17.80 -9.86
C THR A 9 -33.56 -17.84 -10.62
N ALA A 10 -33.47 -17.15 -11.76
CA ALA A 10 -32.23 -17.01 -12.53
C ALA A 10 -31.17 -16.18 -11.79
N GLU A 11 -31.58 -15.14 -11.07
CA GLU A 11 -30.71 -14.30 -10.24
C GLU A 11 -30.14 -15.09 -9.05
N LEU A 12 -30.96 -15.91 -8.38
CA LEU A 12 -30.53 -16.82 -7.31
C LEU A 12 -29.54 -17.89 -7.80
N ALA A 13 -29.76 -18.46 -8.98
CA ALA A 13 -28.86 -19.45 -9.58
C ALA A 13 -27.49 -18.83 -9.94
N TRP A 14 -27.48 -17.61 -10.48
CA TRP A 14 -26.27 -16.86 -10.79
C TRP A 14 -25.48 -16.46 -9.53
N LEU A 15 -26.16 -16.10 -8.45
CA LEU A 15 -25.53 -15.74 -7.18
C LEU A 15 -24.92 -16.95 -6.43
N ARG A 16 -25.50 -18.15 -6.56
CA ARG A 16 -24.91 -19.40 -6.05
C ARG A 16 -23.58 -19.75 -6.68
N ALA A 17 -23.47 -19.62 -7.99
CA ALA A 17 -22.21 -19.84 -8.71
C ALA A 17 -21.07 -18.91 -8.24
N ARG A 18 -21.40 -17.86 -7.48
CA ARG A 18 -20.46 -16.87 -6.93
C ARG A 18 -20.09 -17.13 -5.46
N ALA A 19 -20.86 -17.93 -4.73
CA ALA A 19 -20.73 -18.18 -3.28
C ALA A 19 -19.81 -19.36 -2.90
N ASP A 20 -19.43 -20.21 -3.85
CA ASP A 20 -18.49 -21.35 -3.63
C ASP A 20 -17.02 -20.92 -3.43
N ARG A 21 -16.75 -19.62 -3.38
CA ARG A 21 -15.48 -19.03 -2.94
C ARG A 21 -15.80 -18.28 -1.64
N ALA A 22 -14.92 -18.27 -0.65
CA ALA A 22 -15.11 -17.49 0.59
C ALA A 22 -15.28 -15.99 0.26
N ALA A 23 -16.52 -15.61 -0.05
CA ALA A 23 -16.89 -14.37 -0.71
C ALA A 23 -17.79 -13.54 0.23
N PRO A 24 -17.73 -12.20 0.14
CA PRO A 24 -18.60 -11.33 0.91
C PRO A 24 -20.09 -11.60 0.62
N PRO A 25 -20.99 -11.36 1.59
CA PRO A 25 -22.42 -11.61 1.43
C PRO A 25 -23.02 -10.85 0.24
N ALA A 26 -23.80 -11.54 -0.59
CA ALA A 26 -24.40 -10.95 -1.80
C ALA A 26 -25.46 -9.89 -1.44
N PRO A 27 -25.45 -8.70 -2.07
CA PRO A 27 -26.40 -7.65 -1.74
C PRO A 27 -27.82 -7.99 -2.22
N LEU A 28 -28.78 -7.92 -1.30
CA LEU A 28 -30.21 -8.00 -1.56
C LEU A 28 -30.72 -6.60 -1.88
N HIS A 29 -30.98 -6.35 -3.17
CA HIS A 29 -31.48 -5.07 -3.66
C HIS A 29 -33.01 -4.96 -3.54
N GLY A 30 -33.51 -3.72 -3.58
CA GLY A 30 -34.94 -3.47 -3.63
C GLY A 30 -35.66 -3.57 -2.28
N LEU A 31 -34.97 -3.32 -1.17
CA LEU A 31 -35.61 -3.15 0.15
C LEU A 31 -35.94 -1.67 0.45
N GLU A 32 -36.45 -0.97 -0.56
CA GLU A 32 -36.93 0.41 -0.46
C GLU A 32 -38.45 0.44 -0.65
N GLY A 33 -39.13 1.37 0.03
CA GLY A 33 -40.58 1.55 -0.07
C GLY A 33 -41.26 1.68 1.28
N THR A 34 -42.55 1.36 1.31
CA THR A 34 -43.32 1.35 2.56
C THR A 34 -42.93 0.15 3.45
N PRO A 35 -43.18 0.21 4.77
CA PRO A 35 -42.99 -0.95 5.65
C PRO A 35 -43.67 -2.22 5.12
N ASP A 36 -44.92 -2.14 4.67
CA ASP A 36 -45.65 -3.29 4.11
C ASP A 36 -44.98 -3.88 2.86
N GLU A 37 -44.38 -3.04 2.01
CA GLU A 37 -43.66 -3.51 0.82
C GLU A 37 -42.37 -4.24 1.19
N VAL A 38 -41.61 -3.70 2.15
CA VAL A 38 -40.37 -4.33 2.63
C VAL A 38 -40.66 -5.61 3.40
N HIS A 39 -41.68 -5.60 4.26
CA HIS A 39 -42.17 -6.80 4.94
C HIS A 39 -42.55 -7.88 3.92
N ARG A 40 -43.42 -7.57 2.94
CA ARG A 40 -43.82 -8.54 1.91
C ARG A 40 -42.63 -9.09 1.13
N ARG A 41 -41.63 -8.26 0.79
CA ARG A 41 -40.43 -8.69 0.07
C ARG A 41 -39.55 -9.62 0.91
N LEU A 42 -39.30 -9.28 2.17
CA LEU A 42 -38.53 -10.14 3.08
C LEU A 42 -39.24 -11.47 3.34
N THR A 43 -40.56 -11.45 3.54
CA THR A 43 -41.38 -12.66 3.73
C THR A 43 -41.37 -13.54 2.47
N ALA A 44 -41.53 -12.95 1.29
CA ALA A 44 -41.44 -13.69 0.02
C ALA A 44 -40.04 -14.27 -0.19
N PHE A 45 -38.99 -13.52 0.15
CA PHE A 45 -37.61 -13.97 0.03
C PHE A 45 -37.30 -15.13 0.99
N ALA A 46 -37.70 -15.02 2.25
CA ALA A 46 -37.57 -16.10 3.24
C ALA A 46 -38.32 -17.37 2.79
N ALA A 47 -39.53 -17.24 2.24
CA ALA A 47 -40.28 -18.36 1.69
C ALA A 47 -39.57 -19.04 0.51
N LEU A 48 -38.90 -18.27 -0.35
CA LEU A 48 -38.10 -18.81 -1.45
C LEU A 48 -36.86 -19.56 -0.98
N ILE A 49 -36.15 -19.02 0.01
CA ILE A 49 -34.99 -19.71 0.63
C ILE A 49 -35.45 -21.02 1.29
N ALA A 50 -36.59 -21.01 1.98
CA ALA A 50 -37.15 -22.22 2.60
C ALA A 50 -37.60 -23.27 1.56
N ALA A 51 -38.24 -22.85 0.47
CA ALA A 51 -38.66 -23.74 -0.61
C ALA A 51 -37.46 -24.38 -1.34
N ASP A 52 -36.39 -23.62 -1.50
CA ASP A 52 -35.16 -24.10 -2.13
C ASP A 52 -34.37 -25.07 -1.23
N ALA A 53 -34.30 -24.81 0.08
CA ALA A 53 -33.72 -25.74 1.05
C ALA A 53 -34.44 -27.10 1.06
N LEU A 54 -35.74 -27.12 0.74
CA LEU A 54 -36.54 -28.35 0.57
C LEU A 54 -36.32 -29.04 -0.80
N ALA A 55 -35.92 -28.29 -1.83
CA ALA A 55 -35.70 -28.79 -3.18
C ALA A 55 -34.26 -29.28 -3.44
N ALA A 56 -33.30 -28.87 -2.60
CA ALA A 56 -31.94 -29.39 -2.66
C ALA A 56 -31.95 -30.93 -2.46
N PRO A 57 -31.29 -31.71 -3.34
CA PRO A 57 -31.28 -33.16 -3.22
C PRO A 57 -30.66 -33.55 -1.88
N ARG A 58 -31.46 -34.17 -1.00
CA ARG A 58 -30.92 -34.78 0.21
C ARG A 58 -29.85 -35.78 -0.19
N PRO A 59 -28.67 -35.77 0.44
CA PRO A 59 -27.67 -36.79 0.17
C PRO A 59 -28.32 -38.17 0.36
N LEU A 60 -28.21 -39.02 -0.66
CA LEU A 60 -28.65 -40.41 -0.60
C LEU A 60 -27.98 -41.05 0.62
N THR A 61 -28.77 -41.31 1.66
CA THR A 61 -28.35 -42.15 2.78
C THR A 61 -27.91 -43.48 2.20
N ALA A 62 -26.61 -43.75 2.23
CA ALA A 62 -26.04 -45.01 1.83
C ALA A 62 -26.77 -46.15 2.56
N ALA A 63 -27.32 -47.07 1.77
CA ALA A 63 -27.96 -48.26 2.28
C ALA A 63 -27.01 -49.01 3.21
N GLN A 64 -27.55 -49.46 4.35
CA GLN A 64 -26.92 -50.37 5.28
C GLN A 64 -26.36 -51.59 4.54
N GLY A 65 -25.04 -51.65 4.41
CA GLY A 65 -24.28 -52.81 4.03
C GLY A 65 -23.39 -53.21 5.21
N ASP A 66 -23.78 -54.30 5.85
CA ASP A 66 -23.08 -54.99 6.92
C ASP A 66 -21.65 -55.39 6.48
N SER A 67 -20.59 -54.87 7.14
CA SER A 67 -19.34 -55.59 7.46
C SER A 67 -18.20 -54.70 7.98
N THR A 68 -17.76 -55.02 9.21
CA THR A 68 -16.40 -54.93 9.78
C THR A 68 -15.88 -53.58 10.34
N PRO A 69 -15.31 -53.54 11.56
CA PRO A 69 -14.77 -52.32 12.16
C PRO A 69 -13.29 -52.12 11.80
N GLY A 70 -12.89 -50.88 11.47
CA GLY A 70 -11.48 -50.56 11.28
C GLY A 70 -11.19 -49.10 10.95
N ILE A 71 -10.83 -48.35 12.01
CA ILE A 71 -9.85 -47.25 12.05
C ILE A 71 -10.26 -45.88 11.45
N ASP A 72 -10.59 -44.98 12.38
CA ASP A 72 -10.38 -43.53 12.46
C ASP A 72 -9.98 -42.75 11.19
N GLY A 73 -10.91 -41.91 10.75
CA GLY A 73 -10.70 -40.88 9.73
C GLY A 73 -11.98 -40.07 9.52
N ASP A 74 -12.33 -39.23 10.49
CA ASP A 74 -13.50 -38.34 10.45
C ASP A 74 -13.29 -37.21 9.41
N ALA A 75 -13.47 -37.54 8.13
CA ALA A 75 -13.63 -36.57 7.06
C ALA A 75 -15.11 -36.20 6.98
N GLY A 76 -15.54 -35.30 7.87
CA GLY A 76 -16.86 -34.70 7.82
C GLY A 76 -17.11 -34.11 6.43
N VAL A 77 -18.13 -34.63 5.74
CA VAL A 77 -18.61 -34.05 4.49
C VAL A 77 -19.12 -32.65 4.83
N GLU A 78 -18.33 -31.61 4.53
CA GLU A 78 -18.75 -30.22 4.66
C GLU A 78 -19.97 -30.01 3.75
N LEU A 79 -21.14 -29.88 4.38
CA LEU A 79 -22.34 -29.44 3.69
C LEU A 79 -22.07 -28.06 3.07
N PRO A 80 -22.59 -27.77 1.87
CA PRO A 80 -22.44 -26.46 1.24
C PRO A 80 -22.91 -25.37 2.22
N GLN A 81 -22.06 -24.37 2.46
CA GLN A 81 -22.39 -23.30 3.39
C GLN A 81 -23.64 -22.56 2.89
N PRO A 82 -24.60 -22.23 3.78
CA PRO A 82 -25.78 -21.49 3.40
C PRO A 82 -25.38 -20.13 2.81
N LEU A 83 -26.06 -19.75 1.71
CA LEU A 83 -25.88 -18.44 1.08
C LEU A 83 -26.03 -17.33 2.12
N ARG A 84 -25.07 -16.40 2.12
CA ARG A 84 -25.05 -15.24 3.03
C ARG A 84 -25.45 -13.99 2.27
N TRP A 85 -26.51 -13.32 2.71
CA TRP A 85 -27.03 -12.10 2.07
C TRP A 85 -26.67 -10.85 2.86
N SER A 86 -26.54 -9.70 2.18
CA SER A 86 -26.40 -8.39 2.81
C SER A 86 -27.57 -7.48 2.43
N ALA A 87 -28.06 -6.66 3.34
CA ALA A 87 -29.16 -5.73 3.10
C ALA A 87 -28.86 -4.33 3.65
N THR A 88 -29.47 -3.30 3.06
CA THR A 88 -29.40 -1.92 3.58
C THR A 88 -30.82 -1.39 3.83
N LEU A 89 -31.08 -0.87 5.03
CA LEU A 89 -32.35 -0.27 5.43
C LEU A 89 -32.13 1.12 6.05
N ARG A 90 -33.15 1.97 6.06
CA ARG A 90 -33.15 3.23 6.83
C ARG A 90 -33.67 2.98 8.25
N ALA A 91 -33.13 3.66 9.25
CA ALA A 91 -33.54 3.51 10.65
C ALA A 91 -35.05 3.75 10.84
N ALA A 92 -35.60 4.79 10.20
CA ALA A 92 -37.05 5.08 10.22
C ALA A 92 -37.92 3.98 9.59
N LEU A 93 -37.37 3.15 8.70
CA LEU A 93 -38.08 1.99 8.17
C LEU A 93 -38.01 0.81 9.14
N VAL A 94 -36.83 0.58 9.75
CA VAL A 94 -36.63 -0.44 10.79
C VAL A 94 -37.57 -0.21 11.99
N GLU A 95 -37.71 1.03 12.45
CA GLU A 95 -38.62 1.37 13.56
C GLU A 95 -40.09 1.10 13.23
N ARG A 96 -40.50 1.36 11.99
CA ARG A 96 -41.88 1.12 11.54
C ARG A 96 -42.18 -0.36 11.33
N LEU A 97 -41.18 -1.16 10.98
CA LEU A 97 -41.29 -2.62 10.88
C LEU A 97 -41.26 -3.29 12.25
N GLY A 98 -40.61 -2.67 13.24
CA GLY A 98 -40.36 -3.28 14.55
C GLY A 98 -39.12 -4.18 14.55
N LEU A 99 -38.32 -4.09 15.62
CA LEU A 99 -37.02 -4.78 15.71
C LEU A 99 -37.15 -6.29 15.82
N GLU A 100 -38.11 -6.78 16.62
CA GLU A 100 -38.32 -8.22 16.80
C GLU A 100 -38.78 -8.88 15.50
N GLU A 101 -39.78 -8.29 14.85
CA GLU A 101 -40.32 -8.77 13.58
C GLU A 101 -39.25 -8.74 12.48
N LEU A 102 -38.49 -7.64 12.37
CA LEU A 102 -37.39 -7.56 11.44
C LEU A 102 -36.30 -8.60 11.73
N GLY A 103 -35.95 -8.84 12.99
CA GLY A 103 -34.98 -9.85 13.39
C GLY A 103 -35.38 -11.26 12.93
N VAL A 104 -36.65 -11.63 13.11
CA VAL A 104 -37.21 -12.90 12.62
C VAL A 104 -37.12 -12.99 11.10
N LEU A 105 -37.50 -11.93 10.39
CA LEU A 105 -37.47 -11.89 8.93
C LEU A 105 -36.04 -11.94 8.36
N VAL A 106 -35.10 -11.22 8.96
CA VAL A 106 -33.67 -11.21 8.58
C VAL A 106 -33.06 -12.60 8.77
N GLY A 107 -33.35 -13.26 9.89
CA GLY A 107 -32.92 -14.63 10.14
C GLY A 107 -33.53 -15.62 9.14
N ALA A 108 -34.83 -15.55 8.90
CA ALA A 108 -35.53 -16.43 7.96
C ALA A 108 -35.10 -16.20 6.49
N ALA A 109 -34.68 -14.97 6.15
CA ALA A 109 -34.14 -14.59 4.85
C ALA A 109 -32.65 -14.97 4.67
N GLY A 110 -31.96 -15.46 5.70
CA GLY A 110 -30.53 -15.76 5.62
C GLY A 110 -29.64 -14.52 5.42
N ILE A 111 -30.11 -13.35 5.87
CA ILE A 111 -29.33 -12.11 5.81
C ILE A 111 -28.25 -12.17 6.89
N ALA A 112 -27.00 -12.29 6.45
CA ALA A 112 -25.83 -12.38 7.31
C ALA A 112 -25.29 -11.01 7.73
N GLU A 113 -25.53 -9.97 6.93
CA GLU A 113 -25.11 -8.59 7.20
C GLU A 113 -26.25 -7.58 6.93
N LEU A 114 -26.58 -6.73 7.90
CA LEU A 114 -27.57 -5.67 7.75
C LEU A 114 -26.94 -4.32 8.01
N THR A 115 -27.00 -3.42 7.02
CA THR A 115 -26.59 -2.01 7.17
C THR A 115 -27.81 -1.14 7.46
N VAL A 116 -27.79 -0.38 8.54
CA VAL A 116 -28.85 0.58 8.89
C VAL A 116 -28.32 2.00 8.73
N THR A 117 -29.02 2.81 7.94
CA THR A 117 -28.68 4.18 7.55
C THR A 117 -29.61 5.22 8.18
N GLY A 118 -29.15 6.47 8.31
CA GLY A 118 -29.96 7.57 8.85
C GLY A 118 -30.31 7.39 10.32
N VAL A 119 -29.33 7.00 11.14
CA VAL A 119 -29.49 6.87 12.59
C VAL A 119 -29.36 8.26 13.21
N GLY A 120 -30.47 8.82 13.67
CA GLY A 120 -30.58 10.22 14.07
C GLY A 120 -30.13 10.55 15.50
N ASP A 121 -30.10 9.57 16.41
CA ASP A 121 -29.61 9.78 17.78
C ASP A 121 -29.06 8.48 18.44
N ALA A 122 -28.35 8.63 19.56
CA ALA A 122 -27.79 7.50 20.32
C ALA A 122 -28.86 6.52 20.84
N THR A 123 -30.06 7.01 21.18
CA THR A 123 -31.14 6.15 21.71
C THR A 123 -31.67 5.24 20.61
N GLN A 124 -31.76 5.74 19.39
CA GLN A 124 -32.10 4.96 18.20
C GLN A 124 -30.99 3.95 17.88
N ALA A 125 -29.72 4.37 17.89
CA ALA A 125 -28.58 3.49 17.67
C ALA A 125 -28.53 2.32 18.67
N LEU A 126 -28.70 2.60 19.96
CA LEU A 126 -28.71 1.59 21.03
C LEU A 126 -29.86 0.60 20.89
N ARG A 127 -31.04 1.05 20.44
CA ARG A 127 -32.18 0.16 20.15
C ARG A 127 -31.88 -0.77 18.98
N LEU A 128 -31.23 -0.26 17.93
CA LEU A 128 -30.87 -1.06 16.75
C LEU A 128 -29.87 -2.18 17.06
N LEU A 129 -29.08 -2.08 18.13
CA LEU A 129 -28.14 -3.14 18.55
C LEU A 129 -28.81 -4.50 18.80
N ALA A 130 -30.12 -4.52 19.12
CA ALA A 130 -30.88 -5.77 19.28
C ALA A 130 -30.90 -6.64 18.00
N LEU A 131 -30.65 -6.06 16.82
CA LEU A 131 -30.56 -6.81 15.56
C LEU A 131 -29.26 -7.62 15.42
N ALA A 132 -28.26 -7.39 16.28
CA ALA A 132 -26.99 -8.12 16.27
C ALA A 132 -27.14 -9.61 16.66
N ASP A 133 -28.23 -9.97 17.33
CA ASP A 133 -28.57 -11.36 17.66
C ASP A 133 -28.94 -12.16 16.39
N ALA A 134 -29.56 -11.49 15.41
CA ALA A 134 -30.00 -12.11 14.16
C ALA A 134 -28.93 -12.09 13.06
N CYS A 135 -28.08 -11.06 13.00
CA CYS A 135 -27.11 -10.88 11.91
C CYS A 135 -25.89 -10.04 12.34
N THR A 136 -24.92 -9.87 11.43
CA THR A 136 -23.88 -8.86 11.58
C THR A 136 -24.48 -7.49 11.26
N LEU A 137 -24.47 -6.57 12.21
CA LEU A 137 -25.09 -5.26 12.06
C LEU A 137 -24.05 -4.20 11.71
N ARG A 138 -24.34 -3.35 10.73
CA ARG A 138 -23.55 -2.16 10.39
C ARG A 138 -24.40 -0.92 10.62
N LEU A 139 -24.05 -0.13 11.62
CA LEU A 139 -24.77 1.10 11.95
C LEU A 139 -24.07 2.30 11.36
N ASP A 140 -24.76 2.99 10.48
CA ASP A 140 -24.36 4.29 9.99
C ASP A 140 -24.69 5.37 11.03
N VAL A 141 -23.65 5.79 11.75
CA VAL A 141 -23.74 6.78 12.83
C VAL A 141 -23.19 8.13 12.38
N ARG A 142 -23.16 8.39 11.07
CA ARG A 142 -22.62 9.62 10.48
C ARG A 142 -23.36 10.88 10.94
N GLU A 143 -24.61 10.74 11.37
CA GLU A 143 -25.44 11.83 11.87
C GLU A 143 -25.35 12.02 13.40
N LEU A 144 -24.62 11.14 14.11
CA LEU A 144 -24.46 11.23 15.56
C LEU A 144 -23.34 12.17 15.98
N SER A 145 -23.51 12.81 17.14
CA SER A 145 -22.44 13.57 17.79
C SER A 145 -21.33 12.63 18.30
N GLY A 146 -20.10 13.13 18.47
CA GLY A 146 -18.98 12.31 18.99
C GLY A 146 -19.27 11.67 20.36
N GLY A 147 -19.97 12.39 21.25
CA GLY A 147 -20.38 11.85 22.56
C GLY A 147 -21.43 10.73 22.44
N ASP A 148 -22.32 10.82 21.45
CA ASP A 148 -23.31 9.80 21.15
C ASP A 148 -22.67 8.56 20.52
N VAL A 149 -21.70 8.73 19.61
CA VAL A 149 -20.91 7.63 19.06
C VAL A 149 -20.18 6.89 20.18
N HIS A 150 -19.54 7.61 21.11
CA HIS A 150 -18.84 6.99 22.25
C HIS A 150 -19.80 6.21 23.16
N ARG A 151 -20.99 6.75 23.43
CA ARG A 151 -22.04 6.07 24.20
C ARG A 151 -22.50 4.77 23.53
N VAL A 152 -22.64 4.77 22.21
CA VAL A 152 -23.03 3.58 21.43
C VAL A 152 -21.89 2.56 21.40
N ALA A 153 -20.65 3.00 21.16
CA ALA A 153 -19.47 2.15 21.13
C ALA A 153 -19.26 1.39 22.46
N GLY A 154 -19.48 2.05 23.61
CA GLY A 154 -19.40 1.41 24.93
C GLY A 154 -20.45 0.33 25.21
N LYS A 155 -21.40 0.09 24.29
CA LYS A 155 -22.43 -0.95 24.39
C LYS A 155 -22.30 -2.05 23.34
N ILE A 156 -21.28 -2.00 22.49
CA ILE A 156 -21.06 -2.98 21.40
C ILE A 156 -20.28 -4.21 21.88
N ASP A 157 -19.69 -4.19 23.09
CA ASP A 157 -18.87 -5.29 23.57
C ASP A 157 -19.61 -6.65 23.53
N GLY A 158 -18.98 -7.64 22.89
CA GLY A 158 -19.56 -8.96 22.62
C GLY A 158 -20.59 -9.05 21.48
N LEU A 159 -20.96 -7.94 20.83
CA LEU A 159 -21.94 -7.92 19.74
C LEU A 159 -21.29 -7.91 18.36
N ARG A 160 -21.97 -8.50 17.37
CA ARG A 160 -21.56 -8.51 15.96
C ARG A 160 -21.92 -7.18 15.28
N VAL A 161 -21.34 -6.06 15.73
CA VAL A 161 -21.71 -4.71 15.25
C VAL A 161 -20.48 -3.96 14.74
N SER A 162 -20.62 -3.25 13.63
CA SER A 162 -19.63 -2.28 13.13
C SER A 162 -20.27 -0.91 12.94
N LEU A 163 -19.57 0.16 13.31
CA LEU A 163 -20.03 1.54 13.13
C LEU A 163 -19.45 2.14 11.84
N LEU A 164 -20.28 2.80 11.02
CA LEU A 164 -19.86 3.60 9.87
C LEU A 164 -19.92 5.07 10.28
N VAL A 165 -18.76 5.74 10.31
CA VAL A 165 -18.60 7.12 10.76
C VAL A 165 -17.98 7.97 9.63
N GLY A 166 -18.44 9.20 9.40
CA GLY A 166 -17.83 10.20 8.48
C GLY A 166 -18.75 10.88 7.44
N HIS A 167 -18.40 12.12 7.04
CA HIS A 167 -18.53 12.69 5.66
C HIS A 167 -17.53 13.85 5.48
N SER A 168 -16.92 14.04 4.31
CA SER A 168 -17.55 14.72 3.15
C SER A 168 -17.31 14.06 1.77
N GLY A 169 -18.27 14.32 0.88
CA GLY A 169 -18.24 14.39 -0.60
C GLY A 169 -17.37 13.44 -1.41
N ASP A 170 -18.02 12.58 -2.20
CA ASP A 170 -17.45 11.77 -3.29
C ASP A 170 -16.52 10.62 -2.91
N GLY A 171 -17.14 9.45 -2.67
CA GLY A 171 -16.48 8.17 -2.84
C GLY A 171 -16.79 7.19 -1.71
N LEU A 172 -17.47 6.09 -2.07
CA LEU A 172 -17.52 4.88 -1.27
C LEU A 172 -16.09 4.46 -0.89
N LEU A 173 -15.80 4.30 0.41
CA LEU A 173 -14.59 3.61 0.86
C LEU A 173 -14.86 2.09 0.89
N PRO A 174 -14.04 1.28 0.20
CA PRO A 174 -14.03 -0.16 0.43
C PRO A 174 -13.51 -0.49 1.83
N ARG A 175 -13.91 -1.68 2.27
CA ARG A 175 -13.89 -2.26 3.62
C ARG A 175 -12.50 -2.58 4.22
N GLU A 176 -11.43 -1.86 3.84
CA GLU A 176 -10.05 -2.24 4.23
C GLU A 176 -9.17 -1.09 4.76
N LEU A 177 -9.74 0.08 4.99
CA LEU A 177 -9.05 1.14 5.72
C LEU A 177 -9.58 1.20 7.16
N LEU A 178 -8.67 0.93 8.10
CA LEU A 178 -8.72 1.20 9.54
C LEU A 178 -9.08 -0.01 10.44
N GLY A 179 -8.05 -0.69 10.99
CA GLY A 179 -8.17 -1.42 12.25
C GLY A 179 -8.06 -0.51 13.48
N LEU A 180 -7.88 0.79 13.28
CA LEU A 180 -7.96 1.82 14.31
C LEU A 180 -9.25 2.61 14.14
N ALA A 181 -10.19 2.53 15.09
CA ALA A 181 -11.33 3.44 15.09
C ALA A 181 -10.83 4.90 15.09
N PRO A 182 -11.42 5.81 14.30
CA PRO A 182 -11.12 7.24 14.39
C PRO A 182 -11.25 7.72 15.84
N GLY A 183 -10.28 8.51 16.31
CA GLY A 183 -10.24 8.96 17.71
C GLY A 183 -9.70 7.94 18.72
N LEU A 184 -9.19 6.78 18.29
CA LEU A 184 -8.54 5.83 19.20
C LEU A 184 -7.22 6.41 19.72
N VAL A 185 -7.12 6.50 21.05
CA VAL A 185 -5.90 6.82 21.76
C VAL A 185 -5.35 5.50 22.29
N ALA A 186 -4.33 4.97 21.62
CA ALA A 186 -3.63 3.77 22.06
C ALA A 186 -2.53 4.18 23.04
N GLU A 187 -2.86 4.17 24.34
CA GLU A 187 -1.86 4.23 25.42
C GLU A 187 -1.26 2.83 25.69
N GLN A 188 -2.03 1.77 25.40
CA GLN A 188 -1.59 0.38 25.42
C GLN A 188 -2.08 -0.32 24.14
N VAL A 189 -1.15 -0.82 23.34
CA VAL A 189 -1.46 -1.59 22.14
C VAL A 189 -1.68 -3.03 22.54
N GLU A 190 -2.94 -3.40 22.80
CA GLU A 190 -3.27 -4.79 23.11
C GLU A 190 -3.44 -5.61 21.81
N GLY A 191 -2.63 -6.66 21.68
CA GLY A 191 -2.78 -7.69 20.64
C GLY A 191 -1.84 -7.56 19.44
N ALA A 192 -1.34 -8.70 18.98
CA ALA A 192 -0.34 -8.78 17.91
C ALA A 192 -0.79 -8.17 16.57
N ALA A 193 -2.09 -8.30 16.23
CA ALA A 193 -2.62 -7.75 14.98
C ALA A 193 -2.60 -6.21 14.96
N HIS A 194 -2.90 -5.59 16.09
CA HIS A 194 -2.91 -4.13 16.25
C HIS A 194 -1.48 -3.57 16.19
N LEU A 195 -0.54 -4.24 16.86
CA LEU A 195 0.89 -3.90 16.80
C LEU A 195 1.46 -4.04 15.38
N GLN A 196 1.05 -5.07 14.64
CA GLN A 196 1.44 -5.26 13.24
C GLN A 196 0.93 -4.12 12.34
N GLU A 197 -0.30 -3.65 12.56
CA GLU A 197 -0.84 -2.51 11.82
C GLU A 197 -0.07 -1.22 12.12
N ILE A 198 0.12 -0.89 13.41
CA ILE A 198 0.85 0.31 13.85
C ILE A 198 2.28 0.31 13.32
N SER A 199 3.01 -0.80 13.49
CA SER A 199 4.38 -0.94 12.99
C SER A 199 4.44 -0.87 11.45
N GLY A 200 3.42 -1.40 10.76
CA GLY A 200 3.26 -1.23 9.32
C GLY A 200 3.07 0.23 8.89
N ARG A 201 2.27 1.01 9.64
CA ARG A 201 2.09 2.45 9.38
C ARG A 201 3.37 3.25 9.66
N LEU A 202 4.04 2.97 10.77
CA LEU A 202 5.32 3.59 11.12
C LEU A 202 6.40 3.27 10.08
N GLY A 203 6.46 2.03 9.60
CA GLY A 203 7.37 1.61 8.53
C GLY A 203 7.11 2.34 7.20
N ARG A 204 5.83 2.54 6.83
CA ARG A 204 5.48 3.35 5.65
C ARG A 204 5.88 4.80 5.82
N TRP A 205 5.58 5.40 6.97
CA TRP A 205 6.04 6.75 7.30
C TRP A 205 7.57 6.83 7.17
N ALA A 206 8.32 5.92 7.79
CA ALA A 206 9.78 5.93 7.83
C ALA A 206 10.43 5.80 6.44
N THR A 207 9.93 4.88 5.62
CA THR A 207 10.43 4.66 4.24
C THR A 207 9.94 5.76 3.28
N GLY A 208 8.82 6.39 3.57
CA GLY A 208 8.15 7.35 2.68
C GLY A 208 7.33 6.69 1.58
N ALA A 209 7.12 5.38 1.71
CA ALA A 209 6.21 4.63 0.87
C ALA A 209 4.77 5.09 1.10
N ARG A 210 4.00 5.16 0.02
CA ARG A 210 2.57 5.46 0.09
C ARG A 210 1.80 4.20 0.45
N ALA A 211 0.68 4.34 1.16
CA ALA A 211 -0.32 3.28 1.21
C ALA A 211 -0.73 2.89 -0.23
N PRO A 212 -0.73 1.59 -0.58
CA PRO A 212 -1.24 1.15 -1.88
C PRO A 212 -2.70 1.61 -1.97
N ARG A 213 -3.01 2.50 -2.92
CA ARG A 213 -4.40 2.79 -3.26
C ARG A 213 -4.98 1.49 -3.81
N LEU A 214 -6.05 0.99 -3.18
CA LEU A 214 -6.79 -0.18 -3.67
C LEU A 214 -7.02 -0.04 -5.18
N ASP A 215 -6.55 -1.02 -5.95
CA ASP A 215 -6.66 -1.03 -7.40
C ASP A 215 -8.16 -0.97 -7.78
N GLY A 216 -8.55 0.13 -8.42
CA GLY A 216 -9.94 0.45 -8.76
C GLY A 216 -10.20 1.94 -8.95
N ALA A 217 -9.38 2.80 -8.32
CA ALA A 217 -9.38 4.22 -8.63
C ALA A 217 -8.76 4.45 -10.03
N PRO A 218 -9.42 5.18 -10.95
CA PRO A 218 -8.88 5.47 -12.27
C PRO A 218 -7.48 6.09 -12.17
N PRO A 219 -6.50 5.66 -12.99
CA PRO A 219 -5.21 6.34 -13.08
C PRO A 219 -5.45 7.77 -13.59
N GLY A 220 -5.27 8.76 -12.73
CA GLY A 220 -5.43 10.18 -13.10
C GLY A 220 -6.17 11.05 -12.09
N LEU A 221 -6.88 10.47 -11.10
CA LEU A 221 -7.36 11.25 -9.97
C LEU A 221 -6.19 11.51 -9.02
N ALA A 222 -5.53 12.65 -9.24
CA ALA A 222 -4.75 13.32 -8.21
C ALA A 222 -5.53 13.27 -6.90
N ALA A 223 -4.85 13.06 -5.76
CA ALA A 223 -5.49 13.33 -4.47
C ALA A 223 -6.13 14.71 -4.58
N ALA A 224 -7.42 14.81 -4.23
CA ALA A 224 -8.04 16.12 -4.19
C ALA A 224 -7.18 16.98 -3.25
N PRO A 225 -6.81 18.21 -3.64
CA PRO A 225 -6.15 19.12 -2.73
C PRO A 225 -7.06 19.29 -1.50
N GLY A 226 -6.64 18.74 -0.35
CA GLY A 226 -7.45 18.73 0.87
C GLY A 226 -7.47 17.42 1.67
N ASP A 227 -6.94 16.30 1.17
CA ASP A 227 -6.67 15.14 2.04
C ASP A 227 -5.46 15.48 2.94
N GLY A 228 -5.65 15.50 4.26
CA GLY A 228 -4.56 15.72 5.22
C GLY A 228 -3.49 14.62 5.18
N PRO A 229 -2.42 14.74 5.99
CA PRO A 229 -1.41 13.70 6.14
C PRO A 229 -2.03 12.37 6.60
N ASP A 230 -1.56 11.27 6.00
CA ASP A 230 -1.89 9.92 6.46
C ASP A 230 -1.22 9.67 7.83
N GLU A 231 0.06 10.04 7.96
CA GLU A 231 0.86 9.84 9.17
C GLU A 231 1.65 11.11 9.59
N ILE A 232 1.60 11.45 10.88
CA ILE A 232 2.41 12.49 11.50
C ILE A 232 3.22 11.88 12.65
N VAL A 233 4.52 12.16 12.72
CA VAL A 233 5.37 11.80 13.87
C VAL A 233 5.88 13.06 14.54
N LEU A 234 5.70 13.18 15.86
CA LEU A 234 6.19 14.30 16.67
C LEU A 234 7.47 13.89 17.38
N ALA A 235 8.48 14.76 17.43
CA ALA A 235 9.67 14.58 18.26
C ALA A 235 9.44 15.00 19.72
N ALA A 236 8.48 15.89 19.97
CA ALA A 236 8.15 16.37 21.31
C ALA A 236 6.63 16.34 21.55
N ALA A 237 6.21 15.92 22.74
CA ALA A 237 4.81 15.78 23.11
C ALA A 237 4.06 17.12 23.22
N GLU A 238 4.78 18.23 23.41
CA GLU A 238 4.22 19.58 23.53
C GLU A 238 3.52 20.05 22.25
N HIS A 239 3.92 19.53 21.09
CA HIS A 239 3.33 19.88 19.79
C HIS A 239 2.01 19.16 19.51
N LEU A 240 1.64 18.17 20.33
CA LEU A 240 0.44 17.37 20.09
C LEU A 240 -0.82 18.22 20.02
N ALA A 241 -0.98 19.17 20.96
CA ALA A 241 -2.15 20.03 21.01
C ALA A 241 -2.31 20.83 19.71
N ALA A 242 -1.23 21.44 19.23
CA ALA A 242 -1.23 22.21 17.99
C ALA A 242 -1.50 21.31 16.76
N VAL A 243 -0.93 20.11 16.68
CA VAL A 243 -1.15 19.20 15.54
C VAL A 243 -2.58 18.66 15.48
N THR A 244 -3.18 18.39 16.64
CA THR A 244 -4.55 17.87 16.72
C THR A 244 -5.63 18.94 16.76
N ASP A 245 -5.24 20.22 16.79
CA ASP A 245 -6.15 21.35 16.77
C ASP A 245 -6.89 21.39 15.42
N PRO A 246 -8.23 21.24 15.41
CA PRO A 246 -9.02 21.33 14.18
C PRO A 246 -8.77 22.61 13.38
N ASP A 247 -8.42 23.71 14.05
CA ASP A 247 -8.21 25.02 13.42
C ASP A 247 -6.87 25.08 12.65
N THR A 248 -5.90 24.23 12.99
CA THR A 248 -4.65 24.13 12.21
C THR A 248 -4.82 23.33 10.93
N GLY A 249 -5.83 22.45 10.87
CA GLY A 249 -6.08 21.57 9.72
C GLY A 249 -4.95 20.58 9.43
N LEU A 250 -4.02 20.38 10.35
CA LEU A 250 -2.85 19.52 10.15
C LEU A 250 -3.19 18.04 10.28
N ALA A 251 -3.98 17.66 11.28
CA ALA A 251 -4.47 16.29 11.44
C ALA A 251 -5.99 16.25 11.21
N ASP A 252 -6.45 15.23 10.51
CA ASP A 252 -7.86 14.90 10.38
C ASP A 252 -8.17 13.53 11.01
N PHE A 253 -9.38 13.01 10.78
CA PHE A 253 -9.85 11.75 11.36
C PHE A 253 -9.26 10.49 10.78
N ARG A 254 -8.49 10.61 9.70
CA ARG A 254 -7.73 9.53 9.07
C ARG A 254 -6.25 9.59 9.46
N THR A 255 -5.78 10.75 9.89
CA THR A 255 -4.41 10.95 10.33
C THR A 255 -4.11 10.09 11.56
N LEU A 256 -3.01 9.34 11.48
CA LEU A 256 -2.39 8.71 12.64
C LEU A 256 -1.23 9.56 13.13
N VAL A 257 -1.30 9.97 14.39
CA VAL A 257 -0.27 10.75 15.05
C VAL A 257 0.52 9.85 15.98
N PHE A 258 1.83 9.78 15.78
CA PHE A 258 2.77 9.20 16.74
C PHE A 258 3.36 10.33 17.58
N ALA A 259 3.20 10.25 18.90
CA ALA A 259 3.70 11.28 19.81
C ALA A 259 4.45 10.66 20.99
N PRO A 260 5.52 11.29 21.51
CA PRO A 260 6.15 10.85 22.73
C PRO A 260 5.13 10.80 23.88
N ALA A 261 5.32 9.85 24.80
CA ALA A 261 4.66 9.85 26.09
C ALA A 261 5.16 11.08 26.86
N GLY A 262 4.23 11.95 27.27
CA GLY A 262 4.58 13.13 28.05
C GLY A 262 5.06 12.76 29.46
N ALA A 263 5.71 13.71 30.14
CA ALA A 263 6.21 13.55 31.52
C ALA A 263 5.12 13.31 32.59
N ALA A 264 3.85 13.33 32.19
CA ALA A 264 2.70 12.89 32.96
C ALA A 264 1.71 12.24 32.00
N HIS A 265 0.77 11.43 32.50
CA HIS A 265 -0.43 11.00 31.78
C HIS A 265 -1.31 12.22 31.43
N THR A 266 -0.78 13.15 30.64
CA THR A 266 -1.53 14.28 30.12
C THR A 266 -2.58 13.67 29.22
N PRO A 267 -3.86 13.72 29.62
CA PRO A 267 -4.91 13.13 28.81
C PRO A 267 -4.84 13.79 27.43
N PRO A 268 -5.14 13.02 26.37
CA PRO A 268 -5.26 13.57 25.03
C PRO A 268 -6.17 14.81 25.09
N PRO A 269 -5.79 15.93 24.43
CA PRO A 269 -6.61 17.13 24.44
C PRO A 269 -8.03 16.78 23.97
N GLY A 270 -9.06 17.26 24.67
CA GLY A 270 -10.44 16.98 24.28
C GLY A 270 -10.70 17.55 22.89
N GLY A 271 -10.91 16.67 21.90
CA GLY A 271 -11.08 17.05 20.50
C GLY A 271 -10.04 16.52 19.51
N VAL A 272 -9.20 15.53 19.88
CA VAL A 272 -8.30 14.87 18.92
C VAL A 272 -9.08 14.42 17.68
N VAL A 273 -8.76 15.01 16.52
CA VAL A 273 -9.47 14.72 15.29
C VAL A 273 -9.08 13.35 14.73
N GLY A 274 -7.87 12.82 14.99
CA GLY A 274 -7.32 11.55 14.45
C GLY A 274 -7.07 10.42 15.46
N SER A 275 -6.31 9.40 15.04
CA SER A 275 -5.82 8.32 15.92
C SER A 275 -4.47 8.70 16.53
N LEU A 276 -4.24 8.35 17.79
CA LEU A 276 -3.01 8.69 18.53
C LEU A 276 -2.33 7.43 19.04
N VAL A 277 -1.03 7.30 18.74
CA VAL A 277 -0.15 6.26 19.29
C VAL A 277 0.94 6.94 20.09
N ARG A 278 1.08 6.54 21.36
CA ARG A 278 2.15 7.03 22.23
C ARG A 278 3.38 6.14 22.11
N TYR A 279 4.56 6.74 22.19
CA TYR A 279 5.83 6.02 22.20
C TYR A 279 6.79 6.62 23.24
N THR A 280 7.81 5.88 23.66
CA THR A 280 8.92 6.40 24.48
C THR A 280 10.23 6.39 23.68
N GLY A 281 11.19 7.21 24.09
CA GLY A 281 12.46 7.36 23.38
C GLY A 281 12.40 8.37 22.23
N GLU A 282 13.29 8.20 21.24
CA GLU A 282 13.53 9.13 20.14
C GLU A 282 13.59 8.36 18.79
N LEU A 283 13.57 9.05 17.65
CA LEU A 283 13.54 8.40 16.31
C LEU A 283 14.30 9.18 15.22
N ALA A 284 14.81 10.36 15.54
CA ALA A 284 15.27 11.31 14.52
C ALA A 284 16.75 11.12 14.20
N ALA A 285 17.57 10.88 15.23
CA ALA A 285 19.01 10.79 15.14
C ALA A 285 19.50 9.33 15.10
N ALA A 286 20.76 9.16 14.69
CA ALA A 286 21.43 7.87 14.75
C ALA A 286 21.73 7.50 16.21
N GLY A 287 21.43 6.25 16.57
CA GLY A 287 21.50 5.74 17.95
C GLY A 287 20.17 5.83 18.71
N ASP A 288 19.17 6.49 18.13
CA ASP A 288 17.85 6.61 18.76
C ASP A 288 17.10 5.28 18.78
N GLU A 289 16.27 5.12 19.80
CA GLU A 289 15.35 3.99 19.94
C GLU A 289 13.96 4.50 20.29
N LEU A 290 12.97 4.08 19.50
CA LEU A 290 11.56 4.35 19.74
C LEU A 290 10.88 3.07 20.23
N VAL A 291 10.10 3.16 21.30
CA VAL A 291 9.37 2.02 21.88
C VAL A 291 7.87 2.31 21.95
N ILE A 292 7.04 1.40 21.45
CA ILE A 292 5.57 1.45 21.49
C ILE A 292 5.06 0.29 22.36
N GLY A 293 4.38 0.63 23.46
CA GLY A 293 4.01 -0.36 24.47
C GLY A 293 5.26 -1.05 25.06
N ASP A 294 5.15 -2.35 25.33
CA ASP A 294 6.26 -3.16 25.85
C ASP A 294 6.85 -4.11 24.79
N ASP A 295 6.22 -4.21 23.61
CA ASP A 295 6.45 -5.29 22.65
C ASP A 295 7.15 -4.86 21.35
N PHE A 296 7.11 -3.56 21.02
CA PHE A 296 7.71 -3.06 19.78
C PHE A 296 8.75 -1.97 20.06
N PHE A 297 9.95 -2.19 19.54
CA PHE A 297 11.03 -1.22 19.52
C PHE A 297 11.54 -1.06 18.09
N LEU A 298 11.99 0.14 17.75
CA LEU A 298 12.58 0.48 16.47
C LEU A 298 13.86 1.27 16.71
N GLN A 299 14.99 0.71 16.30
CA GLN A 299 16.30 1.34 16.45
C GLN A 299 16.66 2.10 15.17
N THR A 300 17.14 3.32 15.29
CA THR A 300 17.57 4.15 14.17
C THR A 300 19.09 4.25 14.16
N PHE A 301 19.70 4.00 13.01
CA PHE A 301 21.15 4.19 12.81
C PHE A 301 21.40 4.94 11.51
N ASP A 302 22.57 5.55 11.41
CA ASP A 302 23.06 6.06 10.14
C ASP A 302 23.38 4.90 9.17
N TYR A 303 23.30 5.19 7.88
CA TYR A 303 23.49 4.18 6.84
C TYR A 303 24.91 3.61 6.85
N SER A 304 25.92 4.46 7.04
CA SER A 304 27.33 4.05 6.97
C SER A 304 27.74 3.10 8.10
N SER A 305 27.05 3.16 9.25
CA SER A 305 27.23 2.23 10.37
C SER A 305 26.61 0.86 10.11
N GLY A 306 25.65 0.72 9.18
CA GLY A 306 24.86 -0.49 8.97
C GLY A 306 25.68 -1.78 8.80
N GLY A 307 26.84 -1.69 8.13
CA GLY A 307 27.74 -2.84 7.92
C GLY A 307 28.44 -3.35 9.18
N TYR A 308 28.41 -2.60 10.28
CA TYR A 308 29.10 -2.93 11.54
C TYR A 308 28.14 -3.32 12.67
N LEU A 309 26.82 -3.20 12.46
CA LEU A 309 25.82 -3.43 13.49
C LEU A 309 25.48 -4.91 13.65
N SER A 310 25.34 -5.33 14.91
CA SER A 310 24.65 -6.58 15.23
C SER A 310 23.15 -6.33 15.26
N LEU A 311 22.44 -6.82 14.25
CA LEU A 311 21.01 -6.59 14.11
C LEU A 311 20.23 -7.49 15.09
N VAL A 312 19.74 -6.90 16.18
CA VAL A 312 19.00 -7.61 17.24
C VAL A 312 17.47 -7.51 17.05
N GLY A 313 16.99 -6.50 16.30
CA GLY A 313 15.56 -6.28 16.09
C GLY A 313 15.25 -5.34 14.91
N PRO A 314 14.00 -4.83 14.84
CA PRO A 314 13.60 -3.84 13.85
C PRO A 314 14.55 -2.65 13.84
N THR A 315 15.16 -2.41 12.69
CA THR A 315 16.23 -1.43 12.50
C THR A 315 15.91 -0.54 11.31
N LEU A 316 16.01 0.77 11.48
CA LEU A 316 15.86 1.76 10.44
C LEU A 316 17.21 2.41 10.15
N LEU A 317 17.69 2.29 8.91
CA LEU A 317 18.90 2.96 8.46
C LEU A 317 18.53 4.27 7.76
N ARG A 318 19.14 5.38 8.17
CA ARG A 318 18.87 6.73 7.64
C ARG A 318 20.10 7.34 7.00
N ILE A 319 19.89 8.16 5.97
CA ILE A 319 20.91 9.08 5.48
C ILE A 319 20.88 10.32 6.37
N THR A 320 21.88 10.47 7.24
CA THR A 320 21.96 11.58 8.20
C THR A 320 23.03 12.60 7.82
N SER A 321 23.89 12.27 6.87
CA SER A 321 24.97 13.10 6.36
C SER A 321 25.22 12.90 4.86
N GLU A 322 25.99 13.78 4.24
CA GLU A 322 26.48 13.58 2.87
C GLU A 322 27.40 12.35 2.76
N ILE A 323 28.08 11.96 3.84
CA ILE A 323 28.92 10.75 3.89
C ILE A 323 28.05 9.51 3.75
N ASP A 324 26.95 9.42 4.51
CA ASP A 324 25.98 8.32 4.40
C ASP A 324 25.45 8.21 2.97
N TYR A 325 25.16 9.35 2.35
CA TYR A 325 24.66 9.39 0.98
C TYR A 325 25.70 8.88 -0.03
N ALA A 326 26.96 9.28 0.13
CA ALA A 326 28.05 8.79 -0.71
C ALA A 326 28.23 7.27 -0.59
N VAL A 327 28.23 6.72 0.64
CA VAL A 327 28.32 5.27 0.90
C VAL A 327 27.14 4.53 0.26
N PHE A 328 25.92 5.07 0.37
CA PHE A 328 24.74 4.52 -0.31
C PHE A 328 24.94 4.45 -1.83
N LEU A 329 25.46 5.50 -2.45
CA LEU A 329 25.72 5.51 -3.89
C LEU A 329 26.82 4.52 -4.29
N GLU A 330 27.87 4.38 -3.48
CA GLU A 330 28.93 3.39 -3.71
C GLU A 330 28.41 1.96 -3.65
N ASP A 331 27.54 1.65 -2.70
CA ASP A 331 26.90 0.34 -2.58
C ASP A 331 25.95 0.06 -3.74
N ALA A 332 25.21 1.08 -4.17
CA ALA A 332 24.37 1.01 -5.35
C ALA A 332 25.22 0.73 -6.60
N ASP A 333 26.34 1.45 -6.77
CA ASP A 333 27.29 1.28 -7.88
C ASP A 333 27.95 -0.11 -7.83
N ALA A 334 28.27 -0.61 -6.63
CA ALA A 334 28.81 -1.96 -6.40
C ALA A 334 27.80 -3.05 -6.80
N ALA A 335 26.53 -2.91 -6.40
CA ALA A 335 25.47 -3.81 -6.82
C ALA A 335 25.33 -3.78 -8.34
N ARG A 336 25.37 -2.59 -8.93
CA ARG A 336 25.24 -2.41 -10.38
C ARG A 336 26.38 -3.09 -11.14
N LEU A 337 27.63 -2.82 -10.76
CA LEU A 337 28.83 -3.29 -11.45
C LEU A 337 29.15 -4.76 -11.17
N ARG A 338 28.96 -5.20 -9.92
CA ARG A 338 29.43 -6.51 -9.43
C ARG A 338 28.32 -7.43 -8.94
N GLY A 339 27.06 -6.99 -8.93
CA GLY A 339 25.94 -7.77 -8.39
C GLY A 339 26.00 -7.93 -6.87
N THR A 340 26.84 -7.15 -6.20
CA THR A 340 27.06 -7.21 -4.76
C THR A 340 26.13 -6.25 -4.05
N PHE A 341 25.04 -6.78 -3.48
CA PHE A 341 24.14 -5.99 -2.65
C PHE A 341 24.62 -5.98 -1.20
N PRO A 342 24.42 -4.89 -0.44
CA PRO A 342 24.84 -4.83 0.96
C PRO A 342 24.04 -5.83 1.81
N GLU A 343 24.73 -6.81 2.42
CA GLU A 343 24.06 -7.91 3.14
C GLU A 343 23.23 -7.43 4.34
N TYR A 344 23.65 -6.35 5.02
CA TYR A 344 22.88 -5.77 6.12
C TYR A 344 21.54 -5.21 5.65
N LEU A 345 21.44 -4.69 4.41
CA LEU A 345 20.16 -4.31 3.81
C LEU A 345 19.32 -5.50 3.41
N LEU A 346 19.86 -6.71 3.30
CA LEU A 346 19.08 -7.90 2.95
C LEU A 346 18.50 -8.60 4.19
N HIS A 347 18.77 -8.07 5.39
CA HIS A 347 18.17 -8.56 6.62
C HIS A 347 16.68 -8.19 6.70
N PRO A 348 15.78 -9.11 7.09
CA PRO A 348 14.33 -8.88 7.08
C PRO A 348 13.87 -7.81 8.07
N PHE A 349 14.65 -7.53 9.12
CA PHE A 349 14.34 -6.50 10.11
C PHE A 349 14.95 -5.13 9.80
N VAL A 350 15.71 -5.00 8.71
CA VAL A 350 16.31 -3.72 8.32
C VAL A 350 15.44 -3.03 7.29
N GLN A 351 15.09 -1.78 7.53
CA GLN A 351 14.44 -0.89 6.57
C GLN A 351 15.36 0.28 6.26
N LEU A 352 15.39 0.68 4.99
CA LEU A 352 16.05 1.90 4.57
C LEU A 352 15.02 3.03 4.62
N ALA A 353 15.30 4.09 5.37
CA ALA A 353 14.41 5.23 5.46
C ALA A 353 14.44 6.08 4.19
N ASP A 354 13.38 6.86 4.01
CA ASP A 354 13.34 7.95 3.04
C ASP A 354 13.71 7.52 1.61
N ILE A 355 13.38 6.26 1.24
CA ILE A 355 13.69 5.67 -0.07
C ILE A 355 13.17 6.51 -1.22
N CYS A 356 12.10 7.28 -0.97
CA CYS A 356 11.51 8.22 -1.91
C CYS A 356 12.52 9.30 -2.38
N ALA A 357 13.44 9.71 -1.50
CA ALA A 357 14.51 10.65 -1.80
C ALA A 357 15.83 9.99 -2.26
N LEU A 358 15.89 8.67 -2.33
CA LEU A 358 17.07 7.92 -2.78
C LEU A 358 17.03 7.54 -4.27
N GLY A 359 16.04 8.05 -5.01
CA GLY A 359 15.92 7.83 -6.46
C GLY A 359 14.98 6.71 -6.86
N THR A 360 14.09 6.27 -5.96
CA THR A 360 12.97 5.38 -6.34
C THR A 360 11.98 6.09 -7.27
N ALA A 361 11.37 5.32 -8.18
CA ALA A 361 10.29 5.80 -9.03
C ALA A 361 8.93 5.86 -8.28
N HIS A 362 8.83 5.35 -7.05
CA HIS A 362 7.57 5.37 -6.31
C HIS A 362 7.16 6.77 -5.87
N PRO A 363 5.85 7.06 -5.87
CA PRO A 363 5.35 8.33 -5.35
C PRO A 363 5.76 8.52 -3.89
N CYS A 364 6.52 9.58 -3.61
CA CYS A 364 6.85 9.95 -2.24
C CYS A 364 5.61 10.50 -1.53
N ALA A 365 5.27 9.95 -0.36
CA ALA A 365 4.23 10.50 0.49
C ALA A 365 4.58 11.93 0.97
N GLY A 366 5.85 12.21 1.25
CA GLY A 366 6.33 13.51 1.75
C GLY A 366 6.14 14.67 0.75
N ARG A 367 6.29 14.42 -0.56
CA ARG A 367 6.07 15.45 -1.60
C ARG A 367 4.65 16.01 -1.63
N ARG A 368 3.69 15.25 -1.14
CA ARG A 368 2.26 15.60 -1.15
C ARG A 368 1.72 15.94 0.23
N GLY A 369 2.60 16.07 1.23
CA GLY A 369 2.19 16.24 2.63
C GLY A 369 1.50 15.01 3.21
N GLY A 370 1.57 13.84 2.57
CA GLY A 370 0.95 12.60 3.05
C GLY A 370 1.66 11.99 4.27
N ARG A 371 2.92 12.38 4.51
CA ARG A 371 3.65 12.10 5.76
C ARG A 371 4.32 13.36 6.27
N LEU A 372 4.28 13.58 7.57
CA LEU A 372 4.94 14.70 8.24
C LEU A 372 5.74 14.25 9.45
N PHE A 373 6.76 15.04 9.77
CA PHE A 373 7.57 14.99 10.97
C PHE A 373 7.55 16.38 11.59
N VAL A 374 7.24 16.47 12.88
CA VAL A 374 7.32 17.72 13.65
C VAL A 374 8.50 17.60 14.59
N ASP A 375 9.51 18.41 14.34
CA ASP A 375 10.74 18.46 15.10
C ASP A 375 10.49 19.01 16.52
N ALA A 376 11.47 18.87 17.42
CA ALA A 376 11.33 19.29 18.81
C ALA A 376 11.15 20.82 18.91
N ASP A 377 11.70 21.59 17.97
CA ASP A 377 11.52 23.04 17.87
C ASP A 377 10.18 23.47 17.22
N GLY A 378 9.33 22.52 16.84
CA GLY A 378 8.04 22.77 16.19
C GLY A 378 8.14 22.94 14.67
N THR A 379 9.33 22.79 14.07
CA THR A 379 9.49 22.80 12.61
C THR A 379 8.80 21.59 11.99
N VAL A 380 7.96 21.83 10.99
CA VAL A 380 7.30 20.76 10.24
C VAL A 380 8.13 20.40 9.01
N ARG A 381 8.35 19.12 8.78
CA ARG A 381 9.15 18.56 7.69
C ARG A 381 8.45 17.32 7.12
N PRO A 382 8.76 16.86 5.89
CA PRO A 382 8.25 15.58 5.40
C PRO A 382 9.01 14.38 6.03
N ALA A 383 10.18 14.61 6.60
CA ALA A 383 11.09 13.63 7.18
C ALA A 383 12.01 14.31 8.20
N PRO A 384 12.65 13.58 9.13
CA PRO A 384 13.70 14.15 9.99
C PRO A 384 14.80 14.88 9.21
N GLY A 385 15.31 14.29 8.12
CA GLY A 385 16.30 14.92 7.22
C GLY A 385 15.71 15.82 6.13
N GLY A 386 14.41 16.12 6.20
CA GLY A 386 13.69 16.79 5.12
C GLY A 386 13.73 18.32 5.19
N ALA A 387 13.39 18.98 4.08
CA ALA A 387 13.25 20.44 4.04
C ALA A 387 12.13 20.94 4.98
N ALA A 388 12.34 22.11 5.57
CA ALA A 388 11.34 22.76 6.41
C ALA A 388 10.14 23.23 5.56
N LEU A 389 8.95 22.91 6.03
CA LEU A 389 7.65 23.23 5.42
C LEU A 389 6.93 24.39 6.09
N GLY A 390 7.33 24.70 7.31
CA GLY A 390 6.64 25.63 8.21
C GLY A 390 7.01 25.33 9.65
N ALA A 391 6.33 26.01 10.56
CA ALA A 391 6.52 25.82 12.00
C ALA A 391 5.18 25.96 12.72
N LEU A 392 5.02 25.23 13.81
CA LEU A 392 3.85 25.36 14.69
C LEU A 392 3.92 26.61 15.56
N PRO A 393 2.77 27.21 15.93
CA PRO A 393 1.40 26.87 15.52
C PRO A 393 0.97 27.54 14.22
N ALA A 394 1.87 28.27 13.53
CA ALA A 394 1.54 29.06 12.35
C ALA A 394 1.03 28.22 11.16
N GLY A 395 1.23 26.91 11.19
CA GLY A 395 0.73 25.95 10.20
C GLY A 395 1.71 25.69 9.06
N LEU A 396 1.27 24.94 8.04
CA LEU A 396 2.03 24.70 6.82
C LEU A 396 1.84 25.86 5.85
N ASP A 397 2.92 26.32 5.21
CA ASP A 397 2.81 27.27 4.10
C ASP A 397 2.46 26.49 2.80
N PRO A 398 1.27 26.67 2.21
CA PRO A 398 0.90 26.00 0.97
C PRO A 398 1.86 26.33 -0.19
N ALA A 399 2.51 27.50 -0.16
CA ALA A 399 3.49 27.92 -1.16
C ALA A 399 4.83 27.17 -1.04
N LEU A 400 5.17 26.64 0.13
CA LEU A 400 6.33 25.75 0.31
C LEU A 400 6.03 24.31 -0.13
N MET A 401 4.75 23.94 -0.18
CA MET A 401 4.31 22.62 -0.65
C MET A 401 4.13 22.55 -2.18
N ALA A 402 3.76 23.67 -2.81
CA ALA A 402 3.56 23.75 -4.25
C ALA A 402 4.77 23.33 -5.13
N PRO A 403 6.03 23.69 -4.82
CA PRO A 403 7.19 23.36 -5.66
C PRO A 403 7.44 21.85 -5.78
N TRP A 404 7.16 21.08 -4.74
CA TRP A 404 7.42 19.64 -4.71
C TRP A 404 6.34 18.80 -5.40
N SER A 405 5.18 19.42 -5.63
CA SER A 405 4.06 18.84 -6.36
C SER A 405 4.19 18.97 -7.90
N ALA A 406 5.07 19.86 -8.38
CA ALA A 406 5.08 20.34 -9.76
C ALA A 406 6.17 19.75 -10.69
N GLY A 407 7.12 18.93 -10.19
CA GLY A 407 8.27 18.48 -10.99
C GLY A 407 8.78 17.07 -10.71
N ALA A 408 9.22 16.39 -11.77
CA ALA A 408 9.94 15.11 -11.71
C ALA A 408 11.42 15.37 -11.39
N GLY A 409 11.79 15.31 -10.11
CA GLY A 409 13.21 15.40 -9.74
C GLY A 409 13.44 15.56 -8.25
N ASP A 410 12.95 16.64 -7.65
CA ASP A 410 13.51 17.09 -6.37
C ASP A 410 12.67 16.61 -5.19
N ASP A 411 13.21 15.66 -4.42
CA ASP A 411 12.49 15.07 -3.29
C ASP A 411 12.85 15.79 -1.98
N PRO A 412 11.87 16.27 -1.22
CA PRO A 412 12.15 17.08 -0.04
C PRO A 412 12.60 16.27 1.17
N CYS A 413 12.48 14.94 1.16
CA CYS A 413 12.67 14.12 2.37
C CYS A 413 14.12 14.02 2.85
N LEU A 414 15.10 14.43 2.04
CA LEU A 414 16.51 14.50 2.44
C LEU A 414 17.14 15.88 2.22
N ALA A 415 16.34 16.90 1.88
CA ALA A 415 16.85 18.19 1.43
C ALA A 415 17.57 19.02 2.51
N ALA A 416 17.45 18.67 3.79
CA ALA A 416 18.23 19.30 4.87
C ALA A 416 19.58 18.59 5.10
N VAL A 417 19.76 17.38 4.57
CA VAL A 417 20.97 16.56 4.73
C VAL A 417 21.82 16.56 3.45
N VAL A 418 21.16 16.39 2.31
CA VAL A 418 21.78 16.36 0.98
C VAL A 418 21.16 17.46 0.16
N THR A 419 21.99 18.33 -0.42
CA THR A 419 21.49 19.39 -1.28
C THR A 419 20.73 18.81 -2.48
N VAL A 420 19.67 19.50 -2.89
CA VAL A 420 18.83 19.08 -4.03
C VAL A 420 19.68 18.88 -5.30
N GLU A 421 20.68 19.73 -5.52
CA GLU A 421 21.59 19.62 -6.67
C GLU A 421 22.38 18.31 -6.66
N VAL A 422 23.01 17.98 -5.52
CA VAL A 422 23.81 16.74 -5.38
C VAL A 422 22.92 15.51 -5.62
N SER A 423 21.73 15.48 -5.01
CA SER A 423 20.78 14.38 -5.22
C SER A 423 20.32 14.29 -6.68
N ARG A 424 20.07 15.42 -7.35
CA ARG A 424 19.62 15.46 -8.74
C ARG A 424 20.69 14.93 -9.70
N VAL A 425 21.93 15.38 -9.54
CA VAL A 425 23.08 14.90 -10.34
C VAL A 425 23.28 13.41 -10.13
N ALA A 426 23.30 12.94 -8.88
CA ALA A 426 23.49 11.52 -8.57
C ALA A 426 22.42 10.62 -9.22
N ARG A 427 21.15 11.04 -9.20
CA ARG A 427 20.05 10.30 -9.85
C ARG A 427 20.11 10.34 -11.38
N ALA A 428 20.53 11.45 -11.97
CA ALA A 428 20.71 11.57 -13.41
C ALA A 428 21.82 10.63 -13.92
N GLU A 429 22.92 10.51 -13.17
CA GLU A 429 24.02 9.59 -13.47
C GLU A 429 23.67 8.12 -13.24
N ARG A 430 22.70 7.85 -12.35
CA ARG A 430 22.33 6.50 -11.91
C ARG A 430 20.84 6.24 -12.12
N PRO A 431 20.35 6.17 -13.38
CA PRO A 431 18.93 5.94 -13.67
C PRO A 431 18.41 4.60 -13.13
N TRP A 432 19.30 3.68 -12.76
CA TRP A 432 18.98 2.38 -12.19
C TRP A 432 18.80 2.38 -10.66
N LEU A 433 18.94 3.51 -9.95
CA LEU A 433 18.76 3.59 -8.48
C LEU A 433 17.42 3.05 -8.01
N SER A 434 16.33 3.36 -8.73
CA SER A 434 15.01 2.79 -8.43
C SER A 434 15.05 1.26 -8.45
N ARG A 435 15.66 0.67 -9.48
CA ARG A 435 15.80 -0.78 -9.61
C ARG A 435 16.71 -1.38 -8.54
N PHE A 436 17.73 -0.66 -8.07
CA PHE A 436 18.57 -1.08 -6.94
C PHE A 436 17.74 -1.19 -5.66
N LEU A 437 16.95 -0.15 -5.34
CA LEU A 437 16.07 -0.14 -4.18
C LEU A 437 15.04 -1.27 -4.24
N TRP A 438 14.38 -1.48 -5.40
CA TRP A 438 13.48 -2.62 -5.61
C TRP A 438 14.20 -3.98 -5.51
N GLY A 439 15.46 -4.02 -5.95
CA GLY A 439 16.31 -5.20 -5.88
C GLY A 439 16.50 -5.69 -4.46
N LEU A 440 16.63 -4.78 -3.49
CA LEU A 440 16.74 -5.13 -2.07
C LEU A 440 15.50 -5.88 -1.58
N ASP A 441 14.31 -5.34 -1.83
CA ASP A 441 13.05 -5.98 -1.42
C ASP A 441 12.80 -7.28 -2.17
N ALA A 442 13.09 -7.31 -3.47
CA ALA A 442 12.97 -8.51 -4.29
C ALA A 442 13.92 -9.62 -3.83
N LEU A 443 15.15 -9.29 -3.42
CA LEU A 443 16.13 -10.25 -2.88
C LEU A 443 15.69 -10.80 -1.53
N ARG A 444 15.19 -9.94 -0.63
CA ARG A 444 14.60 -10.38 0.66
C ARG A 444 13.46 -11.37 0.42
N ARG A 445 12.58 -11.07 -0.53
CA ARG A 445 11.46 -11.94 -0.88
C ARG A 445 11.92 -13.24 -1.53
N ALA A 446 12.88 -13.18 -2.45
CA ALA A 446 13.45 -14.37 -3.07
C ALA A 446 14.10 -15.33 -2.05
N ARG A 447 14.75 -14.79 -1.01
CA ARG A 447 15.28 -15.58 0.11
C ARG A 447 14.16 -16.27 0.90
N GLN A 448 13.03 -15.59 1.14
CA GLN A 448 11.84 -16.18 1.77
C GLN A 448 11.21 -17.30 0.92
N GLU A 449 11.23 -17.15 -0.41
CA GLU A 449 10.78 -18.17 -1.38
C GLU A 449 11.78 -19.34 -1.56
N GLY A 450 12.90 -19.31 -0.85
CA GLY A 450 13.89 -20.39 -0.81
C GLY A 450 14.93 -20.37 -1.93
N LEU A 451 15.02 -19.31 -2.74
CA LEU A 451 16.10 -19.18 -3.73
C LEU A 451 17.45 -19.06 -3.02
N LYS A 452 18.44 -19.81 -3.52
CA LYS A 452 19.78 -19.84 -2.91
C LYS A 452 20.70 -18.93 -3.69
N LYS A 453 21.11 -17.82 -3.06
CA LYS A 453 21.96 -16.78 -3.65
C LYS A 453 21.38 -16.26 -4.98
N PRO A 454 20.14 -15.75 -4.97
CA PRO A 454 19.53 -15.18 -6.17
C PRO A 454 20.37 -14.02 -6.72
N VAL A 455 20.50 -13.96 -8.04
CA VAL A 455 21.12 -12.85 -8.78
C VAL A 455 20.02 -12.03 -9.43
N VAL A 456 20.12 -10.70 -9.36
CA VAL A 456 19.18 -9.78 -10.03
C VAL A 456 19.71 -9.48 -11.44
N SER A 457 18.92 -9.78 -12.47
CA SER A 457 19.27 -9.42 -13.85
C SER A 457 19.51 -7.90 -13.98
N GLY A 458 20.64 -7.53 -14.58
CA GLY A 458 21.10 -6.14 -14.75
C GLY A 458 22.03 -5.63 -13.65
N PHE A 459 22.22 -6.42 -12.59
CA PHE A 459 23.14 -6.12 -11.47
C PHE A 459 24.24 -7.19 -11.44
N GLY A 460 25.45 -6.82 -11.86
CA GLY A 460 26.60 -7.73 -11.96
C GLY A 460 26.56 -8.75 -13.09
N GLY A 461 25.45 -8.86 -13.82
CA GLY A 461 25.33 -9.77 -14.96
C GLY A 461 23.92 -9.85 -15.54
N ARG A 462 23.76 -10.74 -16.52
CA ARG A 462 22.51 -11.06 -17.22
C ARG A 462 22.24 -12.56 -17.13
N LEU A 463 20.98 -12.98 -17.25
CA LEU A 463 20.63 -14.40 -17.36
C LEU A 463 20.94 -14.95 -18.75
N VAL A 464 20.82 -14.09 -19.77
CA VAL A 464 21.15 -14.35 -21.18
C VAL A 464 22.49 -13.69 -21.50
N ALA A 465 23.51 -14.51 -21.74
CA ALA A 465 24.87 -14.05 -22.04
C ALA A 465 24.96 -13.08 -23.22
N ALA A 466 24.12 -13.27 -24.25
CA ALA A 466 24.08 -12.37 -25.43
C ALA A 466 23.64 -10.94 -25.10
N LEU A 467 23.13 -10.67 -23.89
CA LEU A 467 22.72 -9.35 -23.42
C LEU A 467 23.79 -8.67 -22.55
N GLU A 468 24.92 -9.32 -22.24
CA GLU A 468 25.96 -8.76 -21.37
C GLU A 468 26.52 -7.43 -21.89
N ASP A 469 26.68 -7.30 -23.21
CA ASP A 469 27.19 -6.09 -23.87
C ASP A 469 26.10 -5.05 -24.17
N THR A 470 24.83 -5.34 -23.89
CA THR A 470 23.76 -4.38 -24.14
C THR A 470 23.89 -3.23 -23.15
N ALA A 471 23.94 -2.00 -23.66
CA ALA A 471 24.07 -0.78 -22.87
C ALA A 471 23.17 -0.87 -21.65
N VAL A 472 23.76 -0.72 -20.47
CA VAL A 472 23.08 -1.11 -19.24
C VAL A 472 22.35 0.08 -18.63
N GLY A 473 21.18 -0.15 -18.05
CA GLY A 473 20.25 0.92 -17.64
C GLY A 473 19.27 1.31 -18.75
N THR A 474 19.07 0.41 -19.73
CA THR A 474 18.05 0.54 -20.77
C THR A 474 16.65 0.22 -20.26
N GLU A 475 16.56 -0.55 -19.17
CA GLU A 475 15.28 -0.86 -18.56
C GLU A 475 14.69 0.35 -17.85
N ALA A 476 13.38 0.51 -17.97
CA ALA A 476 12.67 1.55 -17.25
C ALA A 476 12.85 1.38 -15.72
N PRO A 477 12.90 2.49 -14.95
CA PRO A 477 13.02 2.47 -13.49
C PRO A 477 11.93 1.65 -12.76
N ASP A 478 10.77 1.46 -13.40
CA ASP A 478 9.59 0.72 -12.95
C ASP A 478 9.38 -0.61 -13.70
N ALA A 479 10.32 -1.00 -14.57
CA ALA A 479 10.25 -2.30 -15.25
C ALA A 479 10.38 -3.45 -14.24
N PRO A 480 9.70 -4.59 -14.48
CA PRO A 480 9.85 -5.79 -13.66
C PRO A 480 11.31 -6.21 -13.40
N LEU A 481 11.54 -6.81 -12.25
CA LEU A 481 12.83 -7.40 -11.88
C LEU A 481 12.82 -8.91 -12.12
N LEU A 482 13.88 -9.41 -12.73
CA LEU A 482 14.14 -10.85 -12.82
C LEU A 482 15.21 -11.23 -11.82
N LEU A 483 14.90 -12.23 -11.00
CA LEU A 483 15.82 -12.82 -10.04
C LEU A 483 15.97 -14.29 -10.39
N GLY A 484 17.20 -14.78 -10.51
CA GLY A 484 17.46 -16.16 -10.91
C GLY A 484 18.55 -16.80 -10.07
N ASP A 485 18.45 -18.12 -9.94
CA ASP A 485 19.56 -18.97 -9.54
C ASP A 485 19.67 -20.17 -10.50
N ARG A 486 20.42 -21.21 -10.12
CA ARG A 486 20.58 -22.42 -10.94
C ARG A 486 19.33 -23.29 -11.01
N THR A 487 18.36 -23.09 -10.12
CA THR A 487 17.19 -23.95 -9.91
C THR A 487 15.90 -23.34 -10.47
N GLY A 488 15.83 -22.02 -10.61
CA GLY A 488 14.67 -21.34 -11.17
C GLY A 488 14.81 -19.83 -11.20
N ALA A 489 13.71 -19.16 -11.54
CA ALA A 489 13.65 -17.71 -11.61
C ALA A 489 12.32 -17.17 -11.06
N LEU A 490 12.40 -15.94 -10.55
CA LEU A 490 11.28 -15.13 -10.10
C LEU A 490 11.21 -13.87 -10.95
N LEU A 491 10.00 -13.53 -11.39
CA LEU A 491 9.67 -12.20 -11.88
C LEU A 491 8.99 -11.43 -10.73
N VAL A 492 9.49 -10.25 -10.43
CA VAL A 492 8.97 -9.39 -9.36
C VAL A 492 8.45 -8.09 -9.98
N SER A 493 7.18 -7.81 -9.72
CA SER A 493 6.54 -6.55 -10.10
C SER A 493 6.92 -5.46 -9.08
N PRO A 494 7.59 -4.36 -9.48
CA PRO A 494 8.03 -3.32 -8.54
C PRO A 494 6.86 -2.49 -7.99
N ARG A 495 5.67 -2.54 -8.63
CA ARG A 495 4.51 -1.75 -8.21
C ARG A 495 3.88 -2.27 -6.91
N ASP A 496 3.79 -3.58 -6.78
CA ASP A 496 3.04 -4.27 -5.73
C ASP A 496 3.83 -5.43 -5.10
N MET A 497 5.09 -5.58 -5.49
CA MET A 497 6.01 -6.64 -5.04
C MET A 497 5.47 -8.06 -5.25
N ARG A 498 4.49 -8.24 -6.14
CA ARG A 498 4.00 -9.59 -6.49
C ARG A 498 5.11 -10.37 -7.19
N VAL A 499 5.19 -11.64 -6.81
CA VAL A 499 6.23 -12.57 -7.26
C VAL A 499 5.60 -13.65 -8.11
N PHE A 500 6.21 -13.92 -9.27
CA PHE A 500 5.80 -14.98 -10.18
C PHE A 500 6.97 -15.94 -10.38
N ARG A 501 6.76 -17.21 -10.02
CA ARG A 501 7.72 -18.27 -10.31
C ARG A 501 7.63 -18.62 -11.79
N ILE A 502 8.76 -18.56 -12.48
CA ILE A 502 8.84 -18.88 -13.91
C ILE A 502 9.98 -19.85 -14.18
N SER A 503 9.87 -20.59 -15.28
CA SER A 503 10.96 -21.44 -15.74
C SER A 503 12.15 -20.59 -16.18
N ARG A 504 13.33 -21.21 -16.23
CA ARG A 504 14.55 -20.54 -16.71
C ARG A 504 14.40 -20.04 -18.15
N ASP A 505 13.78 -20.83 -19.03
CA ASP A 505 13.57 -20.46 -20.42
C ASP A 505 12.60 -19.27 -20.53
N ALA A 506 11.51 -19.27 -19.75
CA ALA A 506 10.61 -18.13 -19.68
C ALA A 506 11.31 -16.88 -19.14
N ALA A 507 12.18 -17.02 -18.13
CA ALA A 507 12.96 -15.90 -17.60
C ALA A 507 13.92 -15.31 -18.64
N ALA A 508 14.59 -16.14 -19.44
CA ALA A 508 15.44 -15.68 -20.54
C ALA A 508 14.64 -14.88 -21.59
N LEU A 509 13.46 -15.38 -21.97
CA LEU A 509 12.56 -14.66 -22.89
C LEU A 509 12.08 -13.33 -22.30
N VAL A 510 11.68 -13.31 -21.03
CA VAL A 510 11.27 -12.08 -20.35
C VAL A 510 12.44 -11.10 -20.25
N GLU A 511 13.66 -11.55 -19.97
CA GLU A 511 14.84 -10.68 -19.91
C GLU A 511 15.09 -10.00 -21.27
N ILE A 512 15.02 -10.77 -22.36
CA ILE A 512 15.16 -10.24 -23.72
C ILE A 512 14.09 -9.16 -24.00
N LEU A 513 12.84 -9.40 -23.63
CA LEU A 513 11.75 -8.41 -23.78
C LEU A 513 12.00 -7.14 -22.96
N LEU A 514 12.45 -7.27 -21.71
CA LEU A 514 12.70 -6.12 -20.83
C LEU A 514 13.85 -5.25 -21.35
N VAL A 515 14.89 -5.87 -21.90
CA VAL A 515 16.11 -5.18 -22.35
C VAL A 515 15.96 -4.59 -23.75
N VAL A 516 15.40 -5.35 -24.68
CA VAL A 516 15.38 -5.01 -26.13
C VAL A 516 14.02 -4.49 -26.58
N GLY A 517 12.96 -4.80 -25.83
CA GLY A 517 11.58 -4.57 -26.25
C GLY A 517 11.08 -5.64 -27.24
N PRO A 518 9.77 -5.67 -27.52
CA PRO A 518 9.21 -6.58 -28.51
C PRO A 518 9.66 -6.21 -29.92
N GLY A 519 9.99 -7.20 -30.77
CA GLY A 519 10.33 -6.98 -32.17
C GLY A 519 11.25 -8.03 -32.76
N GLU A 520 11.71 -7.80 -33.99
CA GLU A 520 12.56 -8.74 -34.74
C GLU A 520 13.85 -9.09 -34.00
N ARG A 521 14.51 -8.09 -33.38
CA ARG A 521 15.75 -8.31 -32.63
C ARG A 521 15.54 -9.20 -31.41
N ALA A 522 14.43 -9.06 -30.71
CA ALA A 522 14.09 -9.93 -29.59
C ALA A 522 13.86 -11.38 -30.06
N VAL A 523 13.18 -11.55 -31.20
CA VAL A 523 12.93 -12.87 -31.80
C VAL A 523 14.23 -13.53 -32.23
N GLU A 524 15.15 -12.78 -32.84
CA GLU A 524 16.48 -13.27 -33.23
C GLU A 524 17.28 -13.75 -32.01
N LEU A 525 17.36 -12.93 -30.95
CA LEU A 525 18.09 -13.26 -29.73
C LEU A 525 17.49 -14.48 -29.01
N ALA A 526 16.17 -14.54 -28.90
CA ALA A 526 15.50 -15.68 -28.29
C ALA A 526 15.62 -16.95 -29.12
N GLY A 527 15.56 -16.85 -30.46
CA GLY A 527 15.82 -17.97 -31.37
C GLY A 527 17.25 -18.49 -31.22
N ALA A 528 18.24 -17.60 -31.15
CA ALA A 528 19.63 -17.98 -30.90
C ALA A 528 19.84 -18.62 -29.53
N HIS A 529 19.14 -18.15 -28.49
CA HIS A 529 19.24 -18.70 -27.14
C HIS A 529 18.57 -20.08 -26.99
N THR A 530 17.40 -20.26 -27.62
CA THR A 530 16.56 -21.46 -27.43
C THR A 530 16.72 -22.51 -28.53
N GLY A 531 17.26 -22.13 -29.70
CA GLY A 531 17.29 -22.97 -30.90
C GLY A 531 15.93 -23.14 -31.59
N VAL A 532 14.91 -22.38 -31.17
CA VAL A 532 13.54 -22.47 -31.69
C VAL A 532 13.35 -21.55 -32.91
N ALA A 533 12.50 -21.97 -33.86
CA ALA A 533 12.17 -21.18 -35.04
C ALA A 533 11.50 -19.84 -34.69
N ALA A 534 11.81 -18.79 -35.46
CA ALA A 534 11.36 -17.42 -35.22
C ALA A 534 9.84 -17.27 -35.01
N GLY A 535 9.02 -18.00 -35.78
CA GLY A 535 7.56 -17.96 -35.63
C GLY A 535 7.08 -18.44 -34.26
N ALA A 536 7.63 -19.56 -33.77
CA ALA A 536 7.28 -20.09 -32.45
C ALA A 536 7.80 -19.20 -31.31
N VAL A 537 8.96 -18.55 -31.49
CA VAL A 537 9.47 -17.55 -30.55
C VAL A 537 8.54 -16.33 -30.46
N ALA A 538 8.08 -15.82 -31.61
CA ALA A 538 7.15 -14.69 -31.66
C ALA A 538 5.81 -15.02 -30.97
N GLU A 539 5.26 -16.20 -31.21
CA GLU A 539 4.07 -16.70 -30.50
C GLU A 539 4.31 -16.83 -28.99
N GLY A 540 5.47 -17.33 -28.59
CA GLY A 540 5.90 -17.42 -27.19
C GLY A 540 5.94 -16.06 -26.50
N PHE A 541 6.52 -15.04 -27.13
CA PHE A 541 6.50 -13.67 -26.60
C PHE A 541 5.10 -13.10 -26.49
N ALA A 542 4.25 -13.27 -27.51
CA ALA A 542 2.87 -12.81 -27.46
C ALA A 542 2.10 -13.45 -26.29
N SER A 543 2.31 -14.75 -26.06
CA SER A 543 1.72 -15.49 -24.94
C SER A 543 2.21 -14.98 -23.57
N LEU A 544 3.52 -14.74 -23.41
CA LEU A 544 4.08 -14.20 -22.18
C LEU A 544 3.54 -12.79 -21.87
N ILE A 545 3.57 -11.89 -22.86
CA ILE A 545 3.05 -10.53 -22.72
C ILE A 545 1.58 -10.57 -22.32
N ALA A 546 0.74 -11.33 -23.03
CA ALA A 546 -0.67 -11.44 -22.72
C ALA A 546 -0.92 -12.03 -21.32
N THR A 547 -0.11 -13.00 -20.89
CA THR A 547 -0.24 -13.65 -19.59
C THR A 547 0.08 -12.70 -18.45
N PHE A 548 1.20 -11.99 -18.53
CA PHE A 548 1.58 -11.03 -17.49
C PHE A 548 0.70 -9.77 -17.49
N ALA A 549 0.22 -9.33 -18.66
CA ALA A 549 -0.73 -8.23 -18.75
C ALA A 549 -2.06 -8.53 -18.02
N ARG A 550 -2.57 -9.78 -18.08
CA ARG A 550 -3.75 -10.20 -17.30
C ARG A 550 -3.51 -10.13 -15.79
N SER A 551 -2.26 -10.27 -15.37
CA SER A 551 -1.85 -10.07 -13.98
C SER A 551 -1.45 -8.63 -13.69
N GLY A 552 -1.59 -7.68 -14.61
CA GLY A 552 -1.22 -6.27 -14.39
C GLY A 552 0.28 -5.97 -14.49
N VAL A 553 1.08 -6.89 -15.04
CA VAL A 553 2.52 -6.72 -15.27
C VAL A 553 2.77 -6.41 -16.74
N ASP A 554 3.35 -5.24 -17.02
CA ASP A 554 3.64 -4.80 -18.38
C ASP A 554 5.07 -5.19 -18.79
N LEU A 555 5.18 -6.19 -19.68
CA LEU A 555 6.45 -6.61 -20.27
C LEU A 555 6.78 -5.90 -21.59
N ALA A 556 5.81 -5.18 -22.17
CA ALA A 556 5.94 -4.57 -23.50
C ALA A 556 6.58 -3.17 -23.46
N ARG A 557 6.70 -2.56 -22.27
CA ARG A 557 7.42 -1.29 -22.05
C ARG A 557 8.95 -1.41 -22.05
N GLY A 558 9.50 -2.61 -22.19
CA GLY A 558 10.94 -2.82 -22.30
C GLY A 558 11.53 -2.20 -23.58
N GLY A 559 12.79 -1.77 -23.51
CA GLY A 559 13.52 -1.18 -24.62
C GLY A 559 14.14 0.18 -24.29
N ALA A 560 15.37 0.39 -24.76
CA ALA A 560 16.09 1.64 -24.63
C ALA A 560 15.26 2.81 -25.19
N ARG A 561 14.71 3.65 -24.31
CA ARG A 561 14.19 4.95 -24.73
C ARG A 561 15.42 5.81 -25.07
N PRO A 562 15.54 6.38 -26.29
CA PRO A 562 16.68 7.23 -26.60
C PRO A 562 16.75 8.34 -25.56
N VAL A 563 17.85 8.39 -24.81
CA VAL A 563 18.14 9.49 -23.89
C VAL A 563 18.16 10.75 -24.75
N ALA A 564 17.22 11.66 -24.51
CA ALA A 564 17.24 12.96 -25.16
C ALA A 564 18.52 13.66 -24.71
N THR A 565 19.48 13.83 -25.63
CA THR A 565 20.66 14.65 -25.40
C THR A 565 20.18 16.02 -24.93
N PRO A 566 20.65 16.54 -23.79
CA PRO A 566 20.30 17.90 -23.40
C PRO A 566 20.73 18.82 -24.54
N ALA A 567 19.77 19.58 -25.06
CA ALA A 567 20.00 20.51 -26.17
C ALA A 567 21.19 21.39 -25.82
N GLY A 568 22.25 21.28 -26.63
CA GLY A 568 23.46 22.06 -26.47
C GLY A 568 23.11 23.54 -26.36
N THR A 569 23.73 24.19 -25.38
CA THR A 569 23.73 25.63 -25.19
C THR A 569 23.99 26.32 -26.53
N PRO A 570 23.14 27.25 -27.01
CA PRO A 570 23.43 27.95 -28.24
C PRO A 570 24.69 28.80 -28.03
N ALA A 571 25.68 28.55 -28.89
CA ALA A 571 26.91 29.31 -28.96
C ALA A 571 26.59 30.81 -29.05
N ALA A 572 27.13 31.58 -28.09
CA ALA A 572 27.08 33.02 -28.11
C ALA A 572 27.75 33.52 -29.40
N VAL A 573 26.94 34.09 -30.29
CA VAL A 573 27.39 34.88 -31.43
C VAL A 573 28.01 36.15 -30.86
N SER A 574 29.33 36.16 -30.74
CA SER A 574 30.10 37.36 -30.42
C SER A 574 30.12 38.25 -31.66
N ALA A 575 29.37 39.36 -31.56
CA ALA A 575 29.46 40.46 -32.51
C ALA A 575 30.86 41.07 -32.44
N GLY A 576 31.55 41.08 -33.59
CA GLY A 576 32.81 41.76 -33.75
C GLY A 576 32.65 43.27 -33.63
N MET A 577 33.43 43.89 -32.76
CA MET A 577 33.91 45.25 -32.96
C MET A 577 35.43 45.21 -33.01
N SER A 578 35.93 45.62 -34.16
CA SER A 578 37.33 45.88 -34.46
C SER A 578 37.86 47.06 -33.65
N ALA A 579 39.04 46.92 -33.03
CA ALA A 579 40.08 47.95 -33.02
C ALA A 579 41.39 47.41 -32.42
N GLY A 580 42.48 47.58 -33.18
CA GLY A 580 43.72 48.10 -32.60
C GLY A 580 44.82 47.12 -32.18
N MET A 581 45.83 47.02 -33.05
CA MET A 581 47.27 47.04 -32.74
C MET A 581 47.93 45.85 -31.99
N SER A 582 48.70 45.08 -32.77
CA SER A 582 50.16 44.89 -32.66
C SER A 582 50.78 44.64 -31.27
N VAL A 583 51.44 43.48 -31.10
CA VAL A 583 52.91 43.29 -31.05
C VAL A 583 53.24 41.91 -30.44
N ALA A 584 53.99 41.14 -31.23
CA ALA A 584 55.08 40.19 -30.94
C ALA A 584 55.15 39.33 -29.65
N ALA A 585 55.45 38.04 -29.93
CA ALA A 585 56.62 37.27 -29.44
C ALA A 585 56.47 36.27 -28.28
N THR A 586 56.98 35.05 -28.58
CA THR A 586 57.71 34.09 -27.72
C THR A 586 56.94 33.39 -26.59
N ALA A 587 56.71 32.06 -26.62
CA ALA A 587 57.63 30.91 -26.54
C ALA A 587 57.90 30.43 -25.10
N GLY A 588 57.76 29.11 -24.90
CA GLY A 588 58.08 28.35 -23.67
C GLY A 588 56.81 27.99 -22.90
N GLY A 589 56.45 26.73 -22.64
CA GLY A 589 57.26 25.56 -22.30
C GLY A 589 56.67 24.97 -20.99
N PRO A 590 56.61 23.64 -20.82
CA PRO A 590 55.57 23.01 -20.01
C PRO A 590 55.96 22.77 -18.54
N ARG A 591 54.94 22.70 -17.68
CA ARG A 591 54.77 21.62 -16.69
C ARG A 591 53.33 21.54 -16.23
#